data_AF-A0A7C8KU83-F1
#
_entry.id   AF-A0A7C8KU83-F1
#
_cell.length_a   1.000
_cell.length_b   1.000
_cell.length_c   1.000
_cell.angle_alpha   90.00
_cell.angle_beta   90.00
_cell.angle_gamma   90.00
#
_symmetry.space_group_name_H-M   'P 1'
#
loop_
_entity.id
_entity.type
_entity.pdbx_description
1 polymer ?
#
loop_
_entity_poly.entity_id
_entity_poly.type
_entity_poly.pdbx_seq_one_letter_code
_entity_poly.pdbx_strand_id
1 'polypeptide(L)' 'MRNHPVIERMEQHGFLTEQQHFGNDANGNEVFVGDVIFEFNEEFWLEDQLGYGEVQILKTIGAERKLAQ' A
#
# COMPACT_ATOMS: atom_id res chain seq x y z
N MET A 1 7.15 -43.20 -2.40
CA MET A 1 6.37 -41.95 -2.52
C MET A 1 6.86 -41.01 -1.43
N ARG A 2 7.41 -39.83 -1.77
CA ARG A 2 7.94 -38.88 -0.80
C ARG A 2 6.78 -38.07 -0.22
N ASN A 3 6.44 -38.31 1.05
CA ASN A 3 5.52 -37.48 1.82
C ASN A 3 6.12 -36.08 1.94
N HIS A 4 5.52 -35.11 1.24
CA HIS A 4 5.79 -33.70 1.47
C HIS A 4 4.84 -33.26 2.59
N PRO A 5 5.32 -32.68 3.70
CA PRO A 5 4.44 -32.05 4.65
C PRO A 5 3.76 -30.87 3.95
N VAL A 6 2.45 -31.00 3.75
CA VAL A 6 1.59 -29.87 3.42
C VAL A 6 1.75 -28.91 4.59
N ILE A 7 2.34 -27.75 4.33
CA ILE A 7 2.34 -26.65 5.30
C ILE A 7 0.89 -26.18 5.36
N GLU A 8 0.13 -26.69 6.32
CA GLU A 8 -1.16 -26.14 6.71
C GLU A 8 -0.87 -24.71 7.19
N ARG A 9 -1.21 -23.71 6.35
CA ARG A 9 -1.25 -22.31 6.79
C ARG A 9 -2.18 -22.26 8.00
N MET A 10 -1.61 -21.93 9.15
CA MET A 10 -2.35 -21.67 10.37
C MET A 10 -3.33 -20.53 10.08
N GLU A 11 -4.63 -20.81 10.07
CA GLU A 11 -5.66 -19.78 10.12
C GLU A 11 -5.58 -19.09 11.48
N GLN A 12 -4.88 -17.96 11.50
CA GLN A 12 -4.87 -17.07 12.64
C GLN A 12 -6.27 -16.44 12.75
N HIS A 13 -7.10 -17.00 13.62
CA HIS A 13 -8.30 -16.35 14.14
C HIS A 13 -7.88 -15.15 15.02
N GLY A 14 -7.50 -14.06 14.37
CA GLY A 14 -7.33 -12.74 14.94
C GLY A 14 -8.32 -11.81 14.28
N PHE A 15 -8.90 -10.89 15.04
CA PHE A 15 -9.92 -9.93 14.63
C PHE A 15 -9.33 -8.84 13.70
N LEU A 16 -8.75 -9.25 12.57
CA LEU A 16 -8.12 -8.38 11.59
C LEU A 16 -8.99 -8.46 10.34
N THR A 17 -9.78 -7.43 10.07
CA THR A 17 -10.25 -7.20 8.70
C THR A 17 -9.01 -7.22 7.82
N GLU A 18 -8.87 -8.25 6.97
CA GLU A 18 -7.80 -8.31 5.98
C GLU A 18 -7.86 -7.00 5.20
N GLN A 19 -6.94 -6.07 5.48
CA GLN A 19 -6.85 -4.85 4.72
C GLN A 19 -6.50 -5.26 3.30
N GLN A 20 -7.41 -4.94 2.37
CA GLN A 20 -7.23 -5.32 0.97
C GLN A 20 -6.01 -4.60 0.41
N HIS A 21 -5.06 -5.34 -0.15
CA HIS A 21 -3.88 -4.75 -0.79
C HIS A 21 -4.30 -3.99 -2.05
N PHE A 22 -3.92 -2.72 -2.13
CA PHE A 22 -4.15 -1.85 -3.29
C PHE A 22 -3.03 -2.01 -4.33
N GLY A 23 -1.77 -2.00 -3.87
CA GLY A 23 -0.60 -2.11 -4.74
C GLY A 23 0.66 -1.62 -4.04
N ASN A 24 1.78 -1.65 -4.75
CA ASN A 24 3.02 -1.04 -4.29
C ASN A 24 3.17 0.35 -4.89
N ASP A 25 3.52 1.33 -4.08
CA ASP A 25 3.79 2.69 -4.53
C ASP A 25 5.10 2.78 -5.35
N ALA A 26 5.39 3.96 -5.90
CA ALA A 26 6.58 4.18 -6.72
C ALA A 26 7.92 3.98 -5.97
N ASN A 27 7.89 3.99 -4.63
CA ASN A 27 9.04 3.70 -3.77
C ASN A 27 9.10 2.23 -3.32
N GLY A 28 8.12 1.41 -3.71
CA GLY A 28 8.01 -0.01 -3.36
C GLY A 28 7.35 -0.28 -2.01
N ASN A 29 6.67 0.70 -1.41
CA ASN A 29 5.91 0.52 -0.18
C ASN A 29 4.58 -0.18 -0.47
N GLU A 30 4.19 -1.13 0.36
CA GLU A 30 2.86 -1.74 0.30
C GLU A 30 1.80 -0.70 0.68
N VAL A 31 0.76 -0.59 -0.15
CA VAL A 31 -0.38 0.29 0.05
C VAL A 31 -1.64 -0.56 0.15
N PHE A 32 -2.50 -0.23 1.10
CA PHE A 32 -3.76 -0.91 1.35
C PHE A 32 -4.93 0.01 1.00
N VAL A 33 -6.08 -0.60 0.69
CA VAL A 33 -7.34 0.12 0.45
C VAL A 33 -7.69 0.94 1.69
N GLY A 34 -7.98 2.22 1.47
CA GLY A 34 -8.24 3.20 2.54
C GLY A 34 -7.01 4.01 2.97
N ASP A 35 -5.80 3.66 2.52
CA ASP A 35 -4.61 4.49 2.76
C ASP A 35 -4.68 5.78 1.96
N VAL A 36 -4.04 6.83 2.48
CA VAL A 36 -3.93 8.10 1.76
C VAL A 36 -2.75 8.05 0.81
N ILE A 37 -3.01 8.33 -0.46
CA ILE A 37 -2.00 8.40 -1.51
C ILE A 37 -2.00 9.75 -2.21
N PHE A 38 -0.86 10.11 -2.76
CA PHE A 38 -0.74 11.10 -3.83
C PHE A 38 -0.64 10.37 -5.17
N GLU A 39 -1.39 10.79 -6.18
CA GLU A 39 -1.34 10.24 -7.54
C GLU A 39 -0.93 11.33 -8.54
N PHE A 40 -0.01 11.00 -9.44
CA PHE A 40 0.45 11.89 -10.51
C PHE A 40 0.98 11.07 -11.69
N ASN A 41 0.53 11.38 -12.91
CA ASN A 41 0.97 10.70 -14.15
C ASN A 41 0.99 9.16 -14.05
N GLU A 42 -0.10 8.55 -13.58
CA GLU A 42 -0.25 7.09 -13.43
C GLU A 42 0.65 6.44 -12.36
N GLU A 43 1.45 7.23 -11.65
CA GLU A 43 2.20 6.80 -10.47
C GLU A 43 1.52 7.28 -9.19
N PHE A 44 1.81 6.60 -8.07
CA PHE A 44 1.32 7.01 -6.76
C PHE A 44 2.36 6.80 -5.65
N TRP A 45 2.18 7.54 -4.55
CA TRP A 45 3.04 7.53 -3.36
C TRP A 45 2.18 7.47 -2.09
N LEU A 46 2.56 6.62 -1.14
CA LEU A 46 1.90 6.52 0.16
C LEU A 46 2.23 7.73 1.04
N GLU A 47 1.22 8.52 1.45
CA GLU A 47 1.45 9.76 2.21
C GLU A 47 2.25 9.54 3.50
N ASP A 48 1.99 8.44 4.21
CA ASP A 48 2.64 8.12 5.49
C ASP A 48 4.15 7.83 5.35
N GLN A 49 4.61 7.51 4.14
CA GLN A 49 6.03 7.25 3.86
C GLN A 49 6.75 8.48 3.30
N LEU A 50 6.04 9.58 3.08
CA LEU A 50 6.60 10.81 2.54
C LEU A 50 7.03 11.77 3.66
N GLY A 51 8.22 12.32 3.51
CA GLY A 51 8.66 13.48 4.27
C GLY A 51 7.93 14.76 3.84
N TYR A 52 7.96 15.77 4.70
CA TYR A 52 7.35 17.08 4.43
C TYR A 52 7.77 17.67 3.07
N GLY A 53 9.05 17.56 2.71
CA GLY A 53 9.57 18.08 1.45
C GLY A 53 8.96 17.40 0.22
N GLU A 54 8.81 16.08 0.25
CA GLU A 54 8.23 15.31 -0.85
C GLU A 54 6.75 15.63 -1.03
N VAL A 55 6.01 15.75 0.08
CA VAL A 55 4.61 16.21 0.06
C VAL A 55 4.47 17.59 -0.59
N GLN A 56 5.38 18.54 -0.31
CA GLN A 56 5.34 19.86 -0.95
C GLN A 56 5.63 19.78 -2.45
N ILE A 57 6.58 18.94 -2.87
CA ILE A 57 6.90 18.74 -4.29
C ILE A 57 5.69 18.17 -5.02
N LEU A 58 5.08 17.09 -4.50
CA LEU A 58 3.91 16.45 -5.10
C LEU A 58 2.74 17.43 -5.24
N LYS A 59 2.46 18.22 -4.21
CA LYS A 59 1.45 19.29 -4.29
C LYS A 59 1.79 20.35 -5.34
N THR A 60 3.06 20.72 -5.46
CA THR A 60 3.52 21.75 -6.41
C THR A 60 3.39 21.28 -7.86
N ILE A 61 3.64 20.00 -8.13
CA ILE A 61 3.51 19.42 -9.48
C ILE A 61 2.05 19.06 -9.84
N GLY A 62 1.11 19.22 -8.90
CA GLY A 62 -0.31 18.97 -9.12
C GLY A 62 -0.74 17.52 -8.87
N ALA A 63 -0.02 16.77 -8.04
CA ALA A 63 -0.46 15.44 -7.61
C ALA A 63 -1.76 15.53 -6.80
N GLU A 64 -2.68 14.61 -7.06
CA GLU A 64 -3.97 14.53 -6.39
C GLU A 64 -3.87 13.69 -5.11
N ARG A 65 -4.33 14.24 -3.98
CA ARG A 65 -4.42 13.51 -2.71
C ARG A 65 -5.76 12.81 -2.60
N LYS A 66 -5.76 11.48 -2.51
CA LYS A 66 -7.00 10.66 -2.41
C LYS A 66 -6.80 9.43 -1.52
N LEU A 67 -7.89 8.71 -1.29
CA LEU A 67 -7.85 7.39 -0.65
C LEU A 67 -7.65 6.31 -1.73
N ALA A 68 -6.83 5.31 -1.44
CA ALA A 68 -6.70 4.10 -2.24
C ALA A 68 -8.03 3.31 -2.23
N GLN A 69 -8.54 2.92 -3.40
CA GLN A 69 -9.83 2.25 -3.59
C GLN A 69 -9.73 1.09 -4.57
#